data_AF-A0A9D6SIN3-F1
#
_entry.id   AF-A0A9D6SIN3-F1
#
_cell.length_a   1.000
_cell.length_b   1.000
_cell.length_c   1.000
_cell.angle_alpha   90.00
_cell.angle_beta   90.00
_cell.angle_gamma   90.00
#
_symmetry.space_group_name_H-M   'P 1'
#
loop_
_entity.id
_entity.type
_entity.pdbx_description
1 polymer ?
#
loop_
_entity_poly.entity_id
_entity_poly.type
_entity_poly.pdbx_seq_one_letter_code
_entity_poly.pdbx_strand_id
1 'polypeptide(L)'
;SKLRFEQFALQTQVNNMVRARAEERRDLHFIDVVTPMLEEGKPKSLFTSDDLHMAPEGYAIWTQALRAALLANAEAEAGSCH
;
A
#
# COMPACT_ATOMS: atom_id res chain seq x y z
N SER A 1 7.65 -7.82 3.71
CA SER A 1 8.59 -7.69 4.84
C SER A 1 9.99 -8.06 4.39
N LYS A 2 11.03 -7.76 5.17
CA LYS A 2 12.41 -8.09 4.82
C LYS A 2 12.62 -9.62 4.75
N LEU A 3 12.03 -10.37 5.68
CA LEU A 3 12.09 -11.84 5.70
C LEU A 3 11.50 -12.51 4.44
N ARG A 4 10.53 -11.86 3.77
CA ARG A 4 9.82 -12.43 2.60
C ARG A 4 10.17 -11.74 1.30
N PHE A 5 11.29 -11.02 1.25
CA PHE A 5 11.63 -10.22 0.07
C PHE A 5 11.96 -11.08 -1.16
N GLU A 6 12.39 -12.33 -0.98
CA GLU A 6 12.56 -13.28 -2.09
C GLU A 6 11.26 -13.54 -2.87
N GLN A 7 10.10 -13.36 -2.23
CA GLN A 7 8.79 -13.52 -2.84
C GLN A 7 8.27 -12.23 -3.49
N PHE A 8 9.08 -11.16 -3.54
CA PHE A 8 8.65 -9.84 -3.99
C PHE A 8 8.09 -9.84 -5.42
N ALA A 9 8.64 -10.67 -6.31
CA ALA A 9 8.13 -10.83 -7.68
C ALA A 9 6.71 -11.42 -7.70
N LEU A 10 6.42 -12.41 -6.83
CA LEU A 10 5.08 -12.99 -6.71
C LEU A 10 4.11 -12.02 -6.04
N GLN A 11 4.55 -11.32 -4.99
CA GLN A 11 3.75 -10.27 -4.34
C GLN A 11 3.38 -9.16 -5.33
N THR A 12 4.33 -8.72 -6.16
CA THR A 12 4.10 -7.73 -7.22
C THR A 12 3.06 -8.21 -8.24
N GLN A 13 3.14 -9.46 -8.69
CA GLN A 13 2.15 -10.03 -9.60
C GLN A 13 0.74 -10.00 -8.99
N VAL A 14 0.59 -10.44 -7.73
CA VAL A 14 -0.71 -10.42 -7.04
C VAL A 14 -1.20 -8.99 -6.86
N ASN A 15 -0.34 -8.05 -6.45
CA ASN A 15 -0.70 -6.64 -6.30
C ASN A 15 -1.22 -6.04 -7.62
N ASN A 16 -0.60 -6.38 -8.75
CA ASN A 16 -1.06 -5.93 -10.06
C ASN A 16 -2.44 -6.50 -10.41
N MET A 17 -2.71 -7.77 -10.08
CA MET A 17 -4.03 -8.37 -10.28
C MET A 17 -5.10 -7.70 -9.40
N VAL A 18 -4.77 -7.39 -8.14
CA VAL A 18 -5.70 -6.69 -7.23
C VAL A 18 -5.97 -5.27 -7.72
N ARG A 19 -4.94 -4.56 -8.21
CA ARG A 19 -5.10 -3.23 -8.83
C ARG A 19 -6.04 -3.27 -10.02
N ALA A 20 -5.80 -4.17 -10.97
CA ALA A 20 -6.67 -4.34 -12.15
C ALA A 20 -8.12 -4.63 -11.72
N ARG A 21 -8.32 -5.47 -10.70
CA ARG A 21 -9.66 -5.78 -10.19
C ARG A 21 -10.35 -4.56 -9.56
N ALA A 22 -9.60 -3.66 -8.93
CA ALA A 22 -10.13 -2.43 -8.36
C ALA A 22 -10.51 -1.41 -9.45
N GLU A 23 -9.82 -1.38 -10.59
CA GLU A 23 -10.16 -0.53 -11.74
C GLU A 23 -11.53 -0.91 -12.35
N GLU A 24 -11.92 -2.18 -12.27
CA GLU A 24 -13.21 -2.67 -12.77
C GLU A 24 -14.38 -2.51 -11.79
N ARG A 25 -14.11 -2.16 -10.52
CA ARG A 25 -15.10 -2.13 -9.45
C ARG A 25 -15.14 -0.80 -8.74
N ARG A 26 -16.28 -0.11 -8.85
CA ARG A 26 -16.53 1.19 -8.21
C ARG A 26 -16.47 1.15 -6.69
N ASP A 27 -16.64 -0.02 -6.07
CA ASP A 27 -16.61 -0.22 -4.63
C ASP A 27 -15.24 -0.67 -4.10
N LEU A 28 -14.22 -0.69 -4.95
CA LEU A 28 -12.86 -1.04 -4.58
C LEU A 28 -11.89 0.11 -4.89
N HIS A 29 -10.93 0.31 -4.01
CA HIS A 29 -9.84 1.26 -4.21
C HIS A 29 -8.51 0.59 -3.86
N PHE A 30 -7.58 0.57 -4.81
CA PHE A 30 -6.25 0.02 -4.58
C PHE A 30 -5.30 1.12 -4.08
N ILE A 31 -4.63 0.88 -2.96
CA ILE A 31 -3.66 1.80 -2.37
C ILE A 31 -2.28 1.14 -2.43
N ASP A 32 -1.35 1.77 -3.13
CA ASP A 32 0.03 1.29 -3.21
C ASP A 32 0.83 1.72 -1.97
N VAL A 33 0.97 0.79 -1.03
CA VAL A 33 1.82 0.96 0.16
C VAL A 33 3.23 0.44 -0.05
N VAL A 34 3.52 -0.26 -1.14
CA VAL A 34 4.82 -0.89 -1.39
C VAL A 34 5.84 0.13 -1.84
N THR A 35 5.50 0.94 -2.85
CA THR A 35 6.40 1.95 -3.42
C THR A 35 7.06 2.85 -2.35
N PRO A 36 6.34 3.45 -1.38
CA PRO A 36 6.96 4.30 -0.38
C PRO A 36 7.81 3.55 0.67
N MET A 37 7.65 2.23 0.79
CA MET A 37 8.45 1.40 1.70
C MET A 37 9.80 0.97 1.11
N LEU A 38 10.02 1.22 -0.18
CA LEU A 38 11.26 0.86 -0.87
C LEU A 38 12.22 2.05 -0.95
N GLU A 39 13.50 1.72 -0.95
CA GLU A 39 14.62 2.60 -1.26
C GLU A 39 15.56 1.83 -2.18
N GLU A 40 15.84 2.37 -3.37
CA GLU A 40 16.63 1.70 -4.41
C GLU A 40 16.14 0.27 -4.74
N GLY A 41 14.81 0.08 -4.70
CA GLY A 41 14.18 -1.21 -4.97
C GLY A 41 14.32 -2.25 -3.86
N LYS A 42 14.87 -1.87 -2.69
CA LYS A 42 14.96 -2.74 -1.50
C LYS A 42 14.10 -2.19 -0.37
N PRO A 43 13.65 -3.04 0.58
CA PRO A 43 12.90 -2.54 1.73
C PRO A 43 13.78 -1.63 2.58
N LYS A 44 13.27 -0.44 2.92
CA LYS A 44 13.88 0.43 3.93
C LYS A 44 13.98 -0.29 5.28
N SER A 45 14.77 0.26 6.20
CA SER A 45 14.87 -0.21 7.59
C SER A 45 13.61 0.15 8.39
N LEU A 46 12.49 -0.49 8.07
CA LEU A 46 11.14 -0.22 8.61
C LEU A 46 10.55 -1.45 9.32
N PHE A 47 11.35 -2.48 9.58
CA PHE A 47 10.91 -3.72 10.21
C PHE A 47 11.53 -3.86 11.59
N THR A 48 10.82 -4.53 12.49
CA THR A 48 11.38 -4.88 13.80
C THR A 48 12.47 -5.93 13.68
N SER A 49 13.07 -6.33 14.80
CA SER A 49 14.13 -7.34 14.83
C SER A 49 13.72 -8.71 14.26
N ASP A 50 12.43 -8.98 14.09
CA ASP A 50 11.94 -10.22 13.46
C ASP A 50 11.91 -10.17 11.92
N ASP A 51 12.29 -9.03 11.32
CA ASP A 51 12.27 -8.77 9.87
C ASP A 51 10.89 -9.03 9.21
N LEU A 52 9.83 -9.19 10.00
CA LEU A 52 8.48 -9.53 9.59
C LEU A 52 7.51 -8.38 9.84
N HIS A 53 7.37 -7.95 11.10
CA HIS A 53 6.47 -6.87 11.48
C HIS A 53 7.13 -5.52 11.23
N MET A 54 6.33 -4.52 10.86
CA MET A 54 6.85 -3.16 10.70
C MET A 54 7.12 -2.53 12.07
N ALA A 55 8.18 -1.74 12.13
CA ALA A 55 8.40 -0.77 13.19
C ALA A 55 7.42 0.42 13.04
N PRO A 56 7.25 1.28 14.06
CA PRO A 56 6.33 2.42 14.00
C PRO A 56 6.50 3.31 12.76
N GLU A 57 7.72 3.46 12.27
CA GLU A 57 8.06 4.23 11.07
C GLU A 57 7.42 3.65 9.81
N GLY A 58 7.34 2.32 9.70
CA GLY A 58 6.65 1.65 8.59
C GLY A 58 5.14 1.89 8.63
N TYR A 59 4.56 1.84 9.84
CA TYR A 59 3.14 2.17 10.02
C TYR A 59 2.82 3.64 9.75
N ALA A 60 3.76 4.56 10.00
CA ALA A 60 3.58 5.97 9.66
C ALA A 60 3.42 6.17 8.15
N ILE A 61 4.22 5.47 7.33
CA ILE A 61 4.11 5.49 5.87
C ILE A 61 2.73 5.00 5.42
N TRP A 62 2.26 3.87 5.95
CA TRP A 62 0.94 3.34 5.63
C TRP A 62 -0.16 4.31 6.03
N THR A 63 -0.07 4.87 7.24
CA THR A 63 -1.05 5.81 7.76
C THR A 63 -1.18 7.04 6.87
N GLN A 64 -0.06 7.57 6.37
CA GLN A 64 -0.07 8.71 5.46
C GLN A 64 -0.73 8.36 4.12
N ALA A 65 -0.37 7.23 3.51
CA ALA A 65 -0.95 6.78 2.24
C ALA A 65 -2.46 6.53 2.36
N LEU A 66 -2.88 5.85 3.43
CA LEU A 66 -4.29 5.57 3.73
C LEU A 66 -5.10 6.84 3.95
N ARG A 67 -4.60 7.78 4.76
CA ARG A 67 -5.29 9.06 5.00
C ARG A 67 -5.49 9.84 3.72
N ALA A 68 -4.46 9.94 2.88
CA ALA A 68 -4.56 10.66 1.60
C ALA A 68 -5.63 10.03 0.69
N ALA A 69 -5.66 8.70 0.57
CA ALA A 69 -6.63 7.99 -0.26
C ALA A 69 -8.06 8.11 0.29
N LEU A 70 -8.26 7.94 1.60
CA LEU A 70 -9.59 7.97 2.21
C LEU A 70 -10.21 9.37 2.17
N LEU A 71 -9.42 10.43 2.43
CA LEU A 71 -9.92 11.80 2.36
C LEU A 71 -10.29 12.19 0.93
N ALA A 72 -9.43 11.88 -0.05
CA ALA A 72 -9.71 12.15 -1.45
C ALA A 72 -10.98 11.42 -1.94
N ASN A 73 -11.17 10.16 -1.52
CA ASN A 73 -12.37 9.41 -1.88
C ASN A 73 -13.63 9.97 -1.19
N ALA A 74 -13.55 10.37 0.08
CA ALA A 74 -14.68 10.99 0.78
C ALA A 74 -15.12 12.31 0.11
N GLU A 75 -14.16 13.12 -0.33
CA GLU A 75 -14.44 14.35 -1.09
C GLU A 75 -15.09 14.05 -2.45
N ALA A 76 -14.59 13.04 -3.17
CA ALA A 76 -15.16 12.61 -4.45
C ALA A 76 -16.59 12.06 -4.32
N GLU A 77 -16.85 11.24 -3.29
CA GLU A 77 -18.19 10.72 -2.99
C GLU A 77 -19.17 11.85 -2.66
N ALA A 78 -18.75 12.80 -1.81
CA ALA A 78 -19.57 13.97 -1.46
C ALA A 78 -19.91 14.83 -2.69
N GLY A 79 -18.97 15.01 -3.62
CA GLY A 79 -19.18 15.73 -4.87
C GLY A 79 -20.10 15.02 -5.87
N SER A 80 -20.22 13.68 -5.78
CA SER A 80 -21.11 12.89 -6.65
C SER A 80 -22.58 12.87 -6.23
N CYS A 81 -22.90 13.37 -5.03
CA CYS A 81 -24.27 13.43 -4.50
C CYS A 81 -25.04 14.73 -4.86
N HIS A 82 -24.63 15.45 -5.92
CA HIS A 82 -25.31 16.65 -6.42
C HIS A 82 -25.90 16.45 -7.82
#